data_AF-A0A290ZAW3-F1
#
_entry.id   AF-A0A290ZAW3-F1
#
_cell.length_a   1.000
_cell.length_b   1.000
_cell.length_c   1.000
_cell.angle_alpha   90.00
_cell.angle_beta   90.00
_cell.angle_gamma   90.00
#
_symmetry.space_group_name_H-M   'P 1'
#
loop_
_entity.id
_entity.type
_entity.pdbx_description
1 polymer ?
#
loop_
_entity_poly.entity_id
_entity_poly.type
_entity_poly.pdbx_seq_one_letter_code
_entity_poly.pdbx_strand_id
1 'polypeptide(L)'
;MLTLTVQDVRDRAPTGTVLPGDEDRVAALLADALAEARRVAPVLVTTDDPDVLRVAGGVVCWAVLVRMGLTPGKTAEQYGGEYSYEQERASGGGMFSLDQLDQLRSLTPMIPEAGVYELVHNGAHPPIGDPR
;
A
#
# COMPACT_ATOMS: atom_id res chain seq x y z
N MET A 1 0.49 3.71 10.82
CA MET A 1 -0.42 2.81 10.04
C MET A 1 -1.04 3.53 8.85
N LEU A 2 -1.02 2.94 7.65
CA LEU A 2 -1.66 3.53 6.46
C LEU A 2 -3.19 3.55 6.58
N THR A 3 -3.75 4.76 6.59
CA THR A 3 -5.19 5.05 6.62
C THR A 3 -5.52 6.02 5.49
N LEU A 4 -6.53 5.70 4.69
CA LEU A 4 -6.99 6.52 3.56
C LEU A 4 -8.52 6.62 3.60
N THR A 5 -9.03 7.73 3.10
CA THR A 5 -10.45 8.06 2.99
C THR A 5 -10.87 8.25 1.53
N VAL A 6 -12.19 8.34 1.29
CA VAL A 6 -12.71 8.73 -0.04
C VAL A 6 -12.20 10.12 -0.44
N GLN A 7 -11.99 11.02 0.52
CA GLN A 7 -11.45 12.35 0.26
C GLN A 7 -10.01 12.28 -0.27
N ASP A 8 -9.18 11.39 0.28
CA ASP A 8 -7.81 11.15 -0.18
C ASP A 8 -7.75 10.71 -1.65
N VAL A 9 -8.77 9.97 -2.11
CA VAL A 9 -8.92 9.57 -3.51
C VAL A 9 -9.38 10.75 -4.36
N ARG A 10 -10.33 11.55 -3.87
CA ARG A 10 -10.85 12.75 -4.56
C ARG A 10 -9.79 13.82 -4.77
N ASP A 11 -8.94 14.09 -3.79
CA ASP A 11 -7.86 15.08 -3.85
C ASP A 11 -6.76 14.71 -4.87
N ARG A 12 -6.78 13.46 -5.31
CA ARG A 12 -5.86 12.83 -6.26
C ARG A 12 -6.51 12.58 -7.63
N ALA A 13 -7.83 12.56 -7.69
CA ALA A 13 -8.60 12.49 -8.91
C ALA A 13 -8.52 13.82 -9.69
N PRO A 14 -8.67 13.81 -11.02
CA PRO A 14 -8.95 15.04 -11.75
C PRO A 14 -10.24 15.69 -11.23
N THR A 15 -10.24 17.02 -11.12
CA THR A 15 -11.39 17.77 -10.60
C THR A 15 -12.68 17.39 -11.32
N GLY A 16 -13.72 17.05 -10.56
CA GLY A 16 -15.05 16.73 -11.08
C GLY A 16 -15.24 15.32 -11.64
N THR A 17 -14.28 14.40 -11.47
CA THR A 17 -14.38 13.02 -12.00
C THR A 17 -14.95 12.00 -11.02
N VAL A 18 -14.72 12.18 -9.71
CA VAL A 18 -15.35 11.37 -8.65
C VAL A 18 -16.61 12.08 -8.19
N LEU A 19 -17.77 11.56 -8.59
CA LEU A 19 -19.05 12.18 -8.27
C LEU A 19 -19.48 11.83 -6.83
N PRO A 20 -20.38 12.61 -6.21
CA PRO A 20 -20.98 12.26 -4.91
C PRO A 20 -21.66 10.90 -4.90
N GLY A 21 -22.24 10.47 -6.03
CA GLY A 21 -22.88 9.15 -6.16
C GLY A 21 -21.91 7.97 -6.23
N ASP A 22 -20.59 8.22 -6.35
CA ASP A 22 -19.57 7.18 -6.44
C ASP A 22 -18.92 6.86 -5.07
N GLU A 23 -19.27 7.56 -4.00
CA GLU A 23 -18.61 7.45 -2.69
C GLU A 23 -18.56 6.02 -2.17
N ASP A 24 -19.69 5.31 -2.20
CA ASP A 24 -19.78 3.92 -1.72
C ASP A 24 -18.90 2.98 -2.55
N ARG A 25 -18.84 3.20 -3.87
CA ARG A 25 -18.01 2.42 -4.78
C ARG A 25 -16.52 2.68 -4.55
N VAL A 26 -16.15 3.95 -4.35
CA VAL A 26 -14.78 4.35 -4.01
C VAL A 26 -14.39 3.77 -2.65
N ALA A 27 -15.27 3.82 -1.66
CA ALA A 27 -15.01 3.25 -0.33
C ALA A 27 -14.77 1.74 -0.38
N ALA A 28 -15.59 1.00 -1.15
CA ALA A 28 -15.42 -0.44 -1.35
C ALA A 28 -14.08 -0.77 -2.03
N LEU A 29 -13.76 -0.09 -3.14
CA LEU A 29 -12.49 -0.29 -3.85
C LEU A 29 -11.28 0.08 -2.98
N LEU A 30 -11.40 1.14 -2.17
CA LEU A 30 -10.36 1.57 -1.26
C LEU A 30 -10.10 0.54 -0.15
N ALA A 31 -11.15 -0.07 0.40
CA ALA A 31 -11.02 -1.13 1.39
C ALA A 31 -10.30 -2.35 0.81
N ASP A 32 -10.68 -2.78 -0.39
CA ASP A 32 -10.04 -3.89 -1.10
C ASP A 32 -8.56 -3.58 -1.41
N ALA A 33 -8.27 -2.37 -1.89
CA ALA A 33 -6.91 -1.95 -2.21
C ALA A 33 -6.03 -1.83 -0.96
N LEU A 34 -6.55 -1.32 0.16
CA LEU A 34 -5.84 -1.29 1.43
C LEU A 34 -5.55 -2.70 1.97
N ALA A 35 -6.52 -3.61 1.88
CA ALA A 35 -6.33 -5.00 2.31
C ALA A 35 -5.22 -5.68 1.50
N GLU A 36 -5.25 -5.52 0.17
CA GLU A 36 -4.23 -6.08 -0.71
C GLU A 36 -2.86 -5.43 -0.51
N ALA A 37 -2.79 -4.10 -0.34
CA ALA A 37 -1.53 -3.41 -0.07
C ALA A 37 -0.88 -3.90 1.23
N ARG A 38 -1.67 -4.12 2.29
CA ARG A 38 -1.19 -4.66 3.57
C ARG A 38 -0.76 -6.12 3.47
N ARG A 39 -1.42 -6.91 2.61
CA ARG A 39 -1.03 -8.30 2.34
C ARG A 39 0.34 -8.37 1.65
N VAL A 40 0.61 -7.44 0.74
CA VAL A 40 1.86 -7.40 -0.05
C VAL A 40 2.99 -6.70 0.69
N ALA A 41 2.68 -5.66 1.46
CA ALA A 41 3.62 -4.88 2.25
C ALA A 41 3.14 -4.78 3.72
N PRO A 42 3.40 -5.81 4.55
CA PRO A 42 2.94 -5.85 5.94
C PRO A 42 3.45 -4.68 6.80
N VAL A 43 4.57 -4.07 6.40
CA VAL A 43 5.14 -2.86 7.04
C VAL A 43 4.13 -1.71 7.10
N LEU A 44 3.16 -1.64 6.18
CA LEU A 44 2.13 -0.59 6.14
C LEU A 44 1.16 -0.64 7.32
N VAL A 45 1.10 -1.76 8.04
CA VAL A 45 0.28 -1.92 9.25
C VAL A 45 0.94 -1.22 10.43
N THR A 46 2.27 -1.21 10.51
CA THR A 46 3.02 -0.77 11.70
C THR A 46 3.87 0.47 11.49
N THR A 47 4.15 0.85 10.24
CA THR A 47 4.99 2.02 9.93
C THR A 47 4.26 3.34 10.18
N ASP A 48 5.02 4.30 10.70
CA ASP A 48 4.64 5.71 10.85
C ASP A 48 5.56 6.64 10.04
N ASP A 49 6.38 6.07 9.14
CA ASP A 49 7.25 6.83 8.23
C ASP A 49 6.40 7.62 7.22
N PRO A 50 6.45 8.96 7.23
CA PRO A 50 5.59 9.79 6.39
C PRO A 50 5.87 9.62 4.89
N ASP A 51 7.09 9.30 4.48
CA ASP A 51 7.44 9.09 3.07
C ASP A 51 6.93 7.75 2.58
N VAL A 52 7.08 6.69 3.38
CA VAL A 52 6.51 5.37 3.07
C VAL A 52 4.98 5.46 2.95
N LEU A 53 4.34 6.14 3.90
CA LEU A 53 2.89 6.35 3.89
C LEU A 53 2.43 7.20 2.70
N ARG A 54 3.21 8.22 2.31
CA ARG A 54 2.92 9.07 1.14
C ARG A 54 2.98 8.27 -0.16
N VAL A 55 4.01 7.45 -0.36
CA VAL A 55 4.16 6.63 -1.57
C VAL A 55 3.09 5.55 -1.63
N ALA A 56 2.90 4.77 -0.56
CA ALA A 56 1.89 3.73 -0.51
C ALA A 56 0.47 4.29 -0.68
N GLY A 57 0.19 5.46 -0.08
CA GLY A 57 -1.07 6.18 -0.28
C GLY A 57 -1.30 6.59 -1.73
N GLY A 58 -0.25 7.04 -2.43
CA GLY A 58 -0.29 7.33 -3.85
C GLY A 58 -0.67 6.11 -4.70
N VAL A 59 0.02 4.98 -4.48
CA VAL A 59 -0.23 3.73 -5.20
C VAL A 59 -1.65 3.22 -4.99
N VAL A 60 -2.12 3.18 -3.74
CA VAL A 60 -3.48 2.73 -3.40
C VAL A 60 -4.55 3.62 -4.03
N CYS A 61 -4.43 4.95 -3.91
CA CYS A 61 -5.40 5.86 -4.51
C CYS A 61 -5.41 5.78 -6.04
N TRP A 62 -4.25 5.61 -6.67
CA TRP A 62 -4.16 5.45 -8.11
C TRP A 62 -4.88 4.17 -8.56
N ALA A 63 -4.68 3.05 -7.87
CA ALA A 63 -5.33 1.77 -8.21
C ALA A 63 -6.85 1.88 -8.16
N VAL A 64 -7.38 2.57 -7.14
CA VAL A 64 -8.81 2.86 -7.02
C VAL A 64 -9.31 3.69 -8.21
N LEU A 65 -8.60 4.75 -8.60
CA LEU A 65 -9.00 5.59 -9.73
C LEU A 65 -9.02 4.82 -11.05
N VAL A 66 -8.04 3.96 -11.30
CA VAL A 66 -8.01 3.13 -12.50
C VAL A 66 -9.16 2.11 -12.50
N ARG A 67 -9.48 1.49 -11.36
CA ARG A 67 -10.65 0.59 -11.22
C ARG A 67 -12.00 1.31 -11.35
N MET A 68 -12.03 2.61 -11.08
CA MET A 68 -13.18 3.46 -11.40
C MET A 68 -13.27 3.77 -12.91
N GLY A 69 -12.25 3.43 -13.71
CA GLY A 69 -12.15 3.78 -15.12
C GLY A 69 -11.72 5.23 -15.34
N LEU A 70 -11.16 5.86 -14.32
CA LEU A 70 -10.72 7.25 -14.33
C LEU A 70 -9.21 7.32 -14.56
N THR A 71 -8.78 8.31 -15.34
CA THR A 71 -7.37 8.65 -15.44
C THR A 71 -7.00 9.49 -14.21
N PRO A 72 -5.96 9.11 -13.43
CA PRO A 72 -5.49 9.93 -12.33
C PRO A 72 -5.05 11.32 -12.83
N GLY A 73 -5.48 12.38 -12.16
CA GLY A 73 -5.33 13.76 -12.65
C GLY A 73 -3.96 14.39 -12.41
N LYS A 74 -3.08 13.66 -11.73
CA LYS A 74 -1.71 14.08 -11.43
C LYS A 74 -0.76 13.08 -12.08
N THR A 75 0.32 13.58 -12.68
CA THR A 75 1.31 12.72 -13.33
C THR A 75 1.94 11.81 -12.29
N ALA A 76 2.42 10.68 -12.78
CA ALA A 76 2.95 9.62 -11.97
C ALA A 76 4.17 10.07 -11.10
N GLU A 77 4.85 11.15 -11.52
CA GLU A 77 5.85 11.90 -10.74
C GLU A 77 5.32 12.51 -9.43
N GLN A 78 4.05 12.93 -9.37
CA GLN A 78 3.40 13.41 -8.13
C GLN A 78 2.94 12.26 -7.23
N TYR A 79 2.97 11.02 -7.73
CA TYR A 79 2.65 9.78 -7.00
C TYR A 79 3.87 8.91 -6.68
N GLY A 80 5.06 9.27 -7.20
CA GLY A 80 6.32 8.59 -6.89
C GLY A 80 6.79 7.53 -7.90
N GLY A 81 6.43 7.62 -9.18
CA GLY A 81 7.01 6.78 -10.25
C GLY A 81 6.26 6.93 -11.57
N GLU A 82 6.91 6.74 -12.72
CA GLU A 82 6.31 6.82 -14.08
C GLU A 82 5.31 5.68 -14.33
N TYR A 83 4.01 5.97 -14.42
CA TYR A 83 2.94 4.99 -14.64
C TYR A 83 2.10 5.39 -15.87
N SER A 84 2.07 4.52 -16.89
CA SER A 84 1.28 4.71 -18.11
C SER A 84 -0.05 3.96 -18.04
N TYR A 85 -1.15 4.73 -18.08
CA TYR A 85 -2.55 4.29 -17.97
C TYR A 85 -2.99 3.22 -18.99
N GLU A 86 -2.36 3.16 -20.16
CA GLU A 86 -2.77 2.23 -21.24
C GLU A 86 -2.32 0.78 -21.01
N GLN A 87 -1.27 0.54 -20.22
CA GLN A 87 -0.78 -0.82 -19.97
C GLN A 87 -1.67 -1.61 -19.01
N GLU A 88 -2.27 -0.96 -18.01
CA GLU A 88 -2.97 -1.68 -16.94
C GLU A 88 -4.35 -2.21 -17.34
N ARG A 89 -5.02 -1.54 -18.28
CA ARG A 89 -6.33 -1.96 -18.79
C ARG A 89 -6.26 -3.29 -19.55
N ALA A 90 -5.09 -3.68 -20.05
CA ALA A 90 -4.87 -4.88 -20.84
C ALA A 90 -4.54 -6.14 -20.01
N SER A 91 -4.06 -5.99 -18.77
CA SER A 91 -3.44 -7.08 -17.98
C SER A 91 -4.39 -7.81 -17.02
N GLY A 92 -5.68 -7.92 -17.38
CA GLY A 92 -6.76 -8.40 -16.53
C GLY A 92 -6.38 -9.40 -15.42
N GLY A 93 -6.52 -8.98 -14.15
CA GLY A 93 -6.56 -9.92 -13.02
C GLY A 93 -6.40 -9.35 -11.60
N GLY A 94 -5.55 -8.34 -11.38
CA GLY A 94 -5.14 -7.89 -10.03
C GLY A 94 -5.55 -6.47 -9.67
N MET A 95 -5.75 -6.17 -8.37
CA MET A 95 -6.05 -4.81 -7.89
C MET A 95 -4.94 -3.81 -8.24
N PHE A 96 -3.70 -4.29 -8.29
CA PHE A 96 -2.50 -3.53 -8.62
C PHE A 96 -1.82 -4.10 -9.87
N SER A 97 -1.12 -3.24 -10.61
CA SER A 97 -0.15 -3.67 -11.63
C SER A 97 1.07 -4.37 -11.00
N LEU A 98 1.87 -5.07 -11.82
CA LEU A 98 3.12 -5.68 -11.36
C LEU A 98 4.11 -4.64 -10.81
N ASP A 99 4.24 -3.49 -11.48
CA ASP A 99 5.13 -2.41 -11.03
C ASP A 99 4.68 -1.81 -9.70
N GLN A 100 3.37 -1.67 -9.50
CA GLN A 100 2.82 -1.20 -8.22
C GLN A 100 3.05 -2.19 -7.09
N LEU A 101 2.92 -3.49 -7.37
CA LEU A 101 3.26 -4.53 -6.42
C LEU A 101 4.75 -4.49 -6.06
N ASP A 102 5.62 -4.31 -7.04
CA ASP A 102 7.06 -4.22 -6.79
C ASP A 102 7.44 -2.94 -6.03
N GLN A 103 6.80 -1.81 -6.31
CA GLN A 103 6.96 -0.59 -5.51
C GLN A 103 6.52 -0.81 -4.07
N LEU A 104 5.33 -1.38 -3.83
CA LEU A 104 4.86 -1.69 -2.47
C LEU A 104 5.82 -2.65 -1.75
N ARG A 105 6.34 -3.68 -2.42
CA ARG A 105 7.32 -4.62 -1.85
C ARG A 105 8.62 -3.91 -1.49
N SER A 106 9.10 -3.00 -2.34
CA SER A 106 10.34 -2.24 -2.13
C SER A 106 10.30 -1.29 -0.92
N LEU A 107 9.09 -0.88 -0.50
CA LEU A 107 8.88 -0.08 0.72
C LEU A 107 9.08 -0.89 2.00
N THR A 108 9.03 -2.22 1.89
CA THR A 108 9.42 -3.08 3.00
C THR A 108 10.95 -2.99 3.09
N PRO A 109 11.54 -2.52 4.20
CA PRO A 109 12.96 -2.72 4.37
C PRO A 109 13.20 -4.21 4.20
N MET A 110 14.11 -4.59 3.29
CA MET A 110 14.55 -5.99 3.20
C MET A 110 14.92 -6.38 4.62
N ILE A 111 14.10 -7.19 5.27
CA ILE A 111 14.50 -7.83 6.52
C ILE A 111 15.64 -8.71 6.04
N PRO A 112 16.92 -8.43 6.38
CA PRO A 112 17.94 -9.43 6.13
C PRO A 112 17.44 -10.67 6.87
N GLU A 113 17.27 -11.78 6.15
CA GLU A 113 16.80 -13.06 6.71
C GLU A 113 17.65 -13.53 7.92
N ALA A 114 18.76 -12.85 8.20
CA ALA A 114 19.61 -13.01 9.38
C ALA A 114 18.90 -12.79 10.75
N GLY A 115 17.72 -12.18 10.82
CA GLY A 115 17.08 -11.86 12.12
C GLY A 115 15.98 -12.82 12.60
N VAL A 116 15.42 -13.66 11.72
CA VAL A 116 14.20 -14.44 12.06
C VAL A 116 14.53 -15.72 12.86
N TYR A 117 15.79 -16.16 12.86
CA TYR A 117 16.20 -17.34 13.64
C TYR A 117 16.53 -17.06 15.11
N GLU A 118 16.83 -15.82 15.53
CA GLU A 118 17.26 -15.55 16.92
C GLU A 118 16.11 -15.29 17.91
N LEU A 119 14.90 -14.96 17.44
CA LEU A 119 13.74 -14.72 18.31
C LEU A 119 13.01 -16.00 18.75
N VAL A 120 13.30 -17.15 18.13
CA VAL A 120 12.66 -18.44 18.47
C VAL A 120 13.54 -19.30 19.39
N HIS A 121 14.80 -18.92 19.66
CA HIS A 121 15.72 -19.71 20.49
C HIS A 121 16.19 -19.01 21.78
N ASN A 122 15.93 -17.71 21.98
CA ASN A 122 16.23 -17.03 23.25
C ASN A 122 15.16 -17.20 24.35
N GLY A 123 14.14 -18.03 24.12
CA GLY A 123 13.10 -18.38 25.10
C GLY A 123 13.45 -19.53 26.06
N ALA A 124 14.69 -20.03 26.07
CA ALA A 124 15.10 -21.16 26.90
C ALA A 124 16.26 -20.82 27.85
N HIS A 125 16.15 -19.73 28.60
CA HIS A 125 16.93 -19.54 29.83
C HIS A 125 15.98 -19.54 31.03
N PRO A 126 15.84 -20.65 31.77
CA PRO A 126 15.33 -20.57 33.13
C PRO A 126 16.36 -19.84 34.00
N PRO A 127 15.96 -18.87 34.83
CA PRO A 127 16.85 -18.35 35.86
C PRO A 127 16.89 -19.40 36.98
N ILE A 128 17.86 -20.31 36.94
CA ILE A 128 18.17 -21.11 38.13
C ILE A 128 19.12 -20.26 38.97
N GLY A 129 18.54 -19.63 39.99
CA GLY A 129 19.33 -19.17 41.12
C GLY A 129 19.95 -20.36 41.85
N ASP A 130 21.21 -20.21 42.25
CA ASP A 130 21.68 -20.74 43.52
C ASP A 130 22.84 -19.88 44.03
N PRO A 131 22.68 -19.15 45.14
CA PRO A 131 23.78 -18.50 45.84
C PRO A 131 24.20 -19.35 47.04
N ARG A 132 25.15 -20.28 46.87
CA ARG A 132 26.02 -20.83 47.95
C ARG A 132 27.36 -21.31 47.43
#